data_AF-A0A846BJH6-F1
#
_entry.id   AF-A0A846BJH6-F1
#
_cell.length_a   1.000
_cell.length_b   1.000
_cell.length_c   1.000
_cell.angle_alpha   90.00
_cell.angle_beta   90.00
_cell.angle_gamma   90.00
#
_symmetry.space_group_name_H-M   'P 1'
#
loop_
_entity.id
_entity.type
_entity.pdbx_description
1 polymer ?
#
loop_
_entity_poly.entity_id
_entity_poly.type
_entity_poly.pdbx_seq_one_letter_code
_entity_poly.pdbx_strand_id
1 'polypeptide(L)'
;MLCPIIKTGKIELRQMTPQAVLLVVQKRAEQVGVESFSPNDFRRTFCSDLLDAGVDILTVQKLAGHASPVTTAKYDRRGEEVKRRAVRNLGF
;
A
#
# COMPACT_ATOMS: atom_id res chain seq x y z
N MET A 1 -6.70 -13.25 -6.22
CA MET A 1 -5.47 -14.06 -6.43
C MET A 1 -4.87 -13.65 -7.77
N LEU A 2 -3.56 -13.38 -7.85
CA LEU A 2 -2.90 -13.11 -9.13
C LEU A 2 -2.46 -14.43 -9.76
N CYS A 3 -2.95 -14.70 -10.97
CA CYS A 3 -2.66 -15.93 -11.73
C CYS A 3 -1.75 -15.61 -12.92
N PRO A 4 -0.70 -16.41 -13.19
CA PRO A 4 0.19 -16.16 -14.31
C PRO A 4 -0.47 -16.49 -15.65
N ILE A 5 -0.13 -15.70 -16.67
CA ILE A 5 -0.42 -15.98 -18.07
C ILE A 5 0.87 -16.52 -18.69
N ILE A 6 0.84 -17.77 -19.17
CA ILE A 6 2.01 -18.37 -19.81
C ILE A 6 2.21 -17.84 -21.23
N LYS A 7 3.36 -18.11 -21.85
CA LYS A 7 3.72 -17.61 -23.19
C LYS A 7 2.70 -17.94 -24.29
N THR A 8 1.89 -18.98 -24.09
CA THR A 8 0.82 -19.39 -25.02
C THR A 8 -0.48 -18.60 -24.84
N GLY A 9 -0.52 -17.64 -23.91
CA GLY A 9 -1.70 -16.81 -23.60
C GLY A 9 -2.70 -17.46 -22.64
N LYS A 10 -2.47 -18.71 -22.20
CA LYS A 10 -3.35 -19.40 -21.25
C LYS A 10 -3.11 -18.92 -19.82
N ILE A 11 -4.20 -18.78 -19.05
CA ILE A 11 -4.14 -18.53 -17.61
C ILE A 11 -3.92 -19.87 -16.89
N GLU A 12 -2.89 -19.96 -16.06
CA GLU A 12 -2.73 -21.09 -15.15
C GLU A 12 -3.39 -20.76 -13.81
N LEU A 13 -4.29 -21.63 -13.33
CA LEU A 13 -4.98 -21.49 -12.05
C LEU A 13 -4.06 -21.83 -10.87
N ARG A 14 -3.02 -21.04 -10.70
CA ARG A 14 -2.08 -21.10 -9.56
C ARG A 14 -1.67 -19.69 -9.15
N GLN A 15 -1.12 -19.56 -7.94
CA GLN A 15 -0.56 -18.30 -7.49
C GLN A 15 0.71 -17.94 -8.27
N MET A 16 0.83 -16.66 -8.63
CA MET A 16 2.12 -16.09 -9.01
C MET A 16 3.08 -16.11 -7.82
N THR A 17 4.36 -16.33 -8.10
CA THR A 17 5.40 -16.18 -7.07
C THR A 17 5.62 -14.72 -6.75
N PRO A 18 6.04 -14.37 -5.51
CA PRO A 18 6.40 -12.99 -5.17
C PRO A 18 7.45 -12.38 -6.10
N GLN A 19 8.43 -13.19 -6.53
CA GLN A 19 9.47 -12.79 -7.47
C GLN A 19 8.90 -12.44 -8.84
N ALA A 20 7.93 -13.21 -9.34
CA ALA A 20 7.28 -12.90 -10.61
C ALA A 20 6.53 -11.57 -10.55
N VAL A 21 5.85 -11.28 -9.43
CA VAL A 21 5.18 -9.99 -9.23
C VAL A 21 6.21 -8.85 -9.17
N LEU A 22 7.31 -9.02 -8.43
CA LEU A 22 8.39 -8.03 -8.36
C LEU A 22 8.96 -7.71 -9.75
N LEU A 23 9.26 -8.73 -10.56
CA LEU A 23 9.80 -8.55 -11.91
C LEU A 23 8.82 -7.81 -12.84
N VAL A 24 7.51 -8.08 -12.71
CA VAL A 24 6.49 -7.34 -13.46
C VAL A 24 6.49 -5.86 -13.07
N VAL A 25 6.59 -5.55 -11.78
CA VAL A 25 6.66 -4.16 -11.29
C VAL A 25 7.91 -3.45 -11.79
N GLN A 26 9.08 -4.08 -11.65
CA GLN A 26 10.36 -3.52 -12.12
C GLN A 26 10.34 -3.25 -13.63
N LYS A 27 9.82 -4.20 -14.42
CA LYS A 27 9.65 -4.01 -15.86
C LYS A 27 8.77 -2.81 -16.19
N ARG A 28 7.72 -2.55 -15.40
CA ARG A 28 6.84 -1.38 -15.62
C ARG A 28 7.55 -0.08 -15.25
N ALA A 29 8.32 -0.05 -14.17
CA ALA A 29 9.11 1.11 -13.78
C ALA A 29 10.12 1.49 -14.88
N GLU A 30 10.84 0.49 -15.42
CA GLU A 30 11.78 0.66 -16.53
C GLU A 30 11.09 1.21 -17.79
N GLN A 31 9.93 0.66 -18.16
CA GLN A 31 9.18 1.08 -19.35
C GLN A 31 8.74 2.55 -19.33
N VAL A 32 8.53 3.12 -18.15
CA VAL A 32 8.12 4.53 -17.99
C VAL A 32 9.25 5.43 -17.51
N GLY A 33 10.48 4.89 -17.36
CA GLY A 33 11.67 5.66 -17.01
C GLY A 33 11.69 6.19 -15.57
N VAL A 34 11.03 5.51 -14.63
CA VAL A 34 11.04 5.90 -13.20
C VAL A 34 11.95 4.99 -12.38
N GLU A 35 12.33 5.45 -11.19
CA GLU A 35 13.10 4.65 -10.24
C GLU A 35 12.38 3.32 -9.94
N SER A 36 13.16 2.25 -9.74
CA SER A 36 12.61 0.94 -9.40
C SER A 36 11.94 0.98 -8.03
N PHE A 37 10.72 0.47 -7.96
CA PHE A 37 9.99 0.24 -6.72
C PHE A 37 9.47 -1.20 -6.64
N SER A 38 9.08 -1.61 -5.45
CA SER A 38 8.63 -2.97 -5.14
C SER A 38 7.11 -3.01 -4.91
N PRO A 39 6.49 -4.20 -4.96
CA PRO A 39 5.10 -4.38 -4.56
C PRO A 39 4.77 -3.86 -3.15
N ASN A 40 5.76 -3.87 -2.24
CA ASN A 40 5.56 -3.36 -0.90
C ASN A 40 5.41 -1.84 -0.89
N ASP A 41 6.04 -1.11 -1.80
CA ASP A 41 5.94 0.36 -1.86
C ASP A 41 4.51 0.80 -2.22
N PHE A 42 3.83 0.07 -3.11
CA PHE A 42 2.39 0.25 -3.33
C PHE A 42 1.58 0.10 -2.05
N ARG A 43 1.89 -0.89 -1.22
CA ARG A 43 1.21 -1.09 0.07
C ARG A 43 1.48 0.06 1.03
N ARG A 44 2.71 0.59 1.06
CA ARG A 44 3.06 1.76 1.88
C ARG A 44 2.28 3.00 1.45
N THR A 45 2.24 3.27 0.14
CA THR A 45 1.49 4.38 -0.44
C THR A 45 0.00 4.23 -0.15
N PHE A 46 -0.58 3.06 -0.41
CA PHE A 46 -1.99 2.77 -0.10
C PHE A 46 -2.36 3.06 1.36
N CYS A 47 -1.53 2.62 2.31
CA CYS A 47 -1.79 2.89 3.72
C CYS A 47 -1.65 4.38 4.06
N SER A 48 -0.63 5.05 3.53
CA SER A 48 -0.38 6.47 3.78
C SER A 48 -1.51 7.33 3.23
N ASP A 49 -1.92 7.09 1.97
CA ASP A 49 -2.96 7.86 1.28
C ASP A 49 -4.32 7.74 1.98
N LEU A 50 -4.68 6.54 2.46
CA LEU A 50 -5.91 6.35 3.24
C LEU A 50 -5.90 7.14 4.54
N LEU A 51 -4.76 7.13 5.25
CA LEU A 51 -4.61 7.90 6.48
C LEU A 51 -4.68 9.40 6.16
N ASP A 52 -3.96 9.88 5.14
CA ASP A 52 -3.97 11.28 4.72
C ASP A 52 -5.37 11.75 4.30
N ALA A 53 -6.18 10.87 3.71
CA ALA A 53 -7.60 11.10 3.40
C ALA A 53 -8.53 11.13 4.64
N GLY A 54 -7.99 10.93 5.85
CA GLY A 54 -8.74 10.96 7.11
C GLY A 54 -9.38 9.63 7.51
N VAL A 55 -9.06 8.53 6.83
CA VAL A 55 -9.60 7.20 7.19
C VAL A 55 -9.03 6.76 8.54
N ASP A 56 -9.88 6.16 9.36
CA ASP A 56 -9.51 5.65 10.68
C ASP A 56 -8.45 4.53 10.58
N ILE A 57 -7.52 4.51 11.53
CA ILE A 57 -6.38 3.60 11.55
C ILE A 57 -6.80 2.12 11.63
N LEU A 58 -7.91 1.79 12.31
CA LEU A 58 -8.40 0.42 12.39
C LEU A 58 -8.99 -0.05 11.06
N THR A 59 -9.64 0.86 10.34
CA THR A 59 -10.11 0.60 8.97
C THR A 59 -8.93 0.37 8.03
N VAL A 60 -7.92 1.25 8.05
CA VAL A 60 -6.71 1.08 7.24
C VAL A 60 -5.97 -0.22 7.59
N GLN A 61 -5.89 -0.57 8.88
CA GLN A 61 -5.31 -1.82 9.34
C GLN A 61 -6.02 -3.04 8.75
N LYS A 62 -7.37 -3.07 8.78
CA LYS A 62 -8.17 -4.16 8.23
C LYS A 62 -7.98 -4.29 6.72
N LEU A 63 -7.96 -3.16 6.00
CA LEU A 63 -7.74 -3.14 4.55
C LEU A 63 -6.32 -3.61 4.18
N ALA A 64 -5.32 -3.21 4.95
CA ALA A 64 -3.96 -3.71 4.76
C ALA A 64 -3.84 -5.19 5.17
N GLY A 65 -4.68 -5.68 6.09
CA GLY A 65 -4.53 -7.00 6.68
C GLY A 65 -3.36 -7.08 7.67
N HIS A 66 -3.10 -6.00 8.40
CA HIS A 66 -2.11 -6.02 9.49
C HIS A 66 -2.72 -6.65 10.75
N ALA A 67 -1.95 -7.51 11.42
CA ALA A 67 -2.37 -8.11 12.68
C ALA A 67 -2.45 -7.10 13.83
N SER A 68 -1.71 -5.97 13.74
CA SER A 68 -1.66 -4.95 14.78
C SER A 68 -1.81 -3.55 14.18
N PRO A 69 -2.59 -2.65 14.83
CA PRO A 69 -2.65 -1.23 14.46
C PRO A 69 -1.28 -0.54 14.52
N VAL A 70 -0.37 -1.02 15.38
CA VAL A 70 0.99 -0.46 15.52
C VAL A 70 1.77 -0.58 14.21
N THR A 71 1.56 -1.64 13.44
CA THR A 71 2.19 -1.80 12.12
C THR A 71 1.65 -0.79 11.11
N THR A 72 0.35 -0.47 11.19
CA THR A 72 -0.29 0.54 10.34
C THR A 72 0.12 1.96 10.74
N ALA A 73 0.31 2.21 12.04
CA ALA A 73 0.73 3.53 12.57
C ALA A 73 2.07 4.00 11.99
N LYS A 74 2.95 3.09 11.54
CA LYS A 74 4.20 3.41 10.84
C LYS A 74 3.99 4.17 9.52
N TYR A 75 2.78 4.13 8.95
CA TYR A 75 2.42 4.84 7.72
C TYR A 75 1.70 6.16 7.98
N ASP A 76 1.38 6.49 9.24
CA ASP A 76 0.71 7.74 9.56
C ASP A 76 1.72 8.89 9.52
N ARG A 77 1.67 9.67 8.43
CA ARG A 77 2.52 10.83 8.21
C ARG A 77 1.93 12.11 8.80
N ARG A 78 0.69 12.05 9.28
CA ARG A 78 -0.07 13.22 9.74
C ARG A 78 0.42 13.75 11.09
N GLY A 79 1.21 12.95 11.81
CA GLY A 79 2.01 13.34 12.97
C GLY A 79 1.31 14.29 13.96
N GLU A 80 2.01 15.34 14.36
CA GLU A 80 1.50 16.38 15.26
C GLU A 80 0.42 17.26 14.65
N GLU A 81 0.29 17.28 13.32
CA GLU A 81 -0.64 18.17 12.63
C GLU A 81 -2.10 17.75 12.83
N VAL A 82 -2.37 16.44 12.87
CA VAL A 82 -3.68 15.90 13.24
C VAL A 82 -3.99 16.16 14.71
N LYS A 83 -3.02 16.01 15.62
CA LYS A 83 -3.21 16.35 17.03
C LYS A 83 -3.55 17.84 17.20
N ARG A 84 -2.83 18.73 16.51
CA ARG A 84 -3.11 20.18 16.51
C ARG A 84 -4.48 20.51 15.90
N ARG A 85 -4.91 19.81 14.85
CA ARG A 85 -6.26 19.97 14.27
C ARG A 85 -7.34 19.50 15.25
N ALA A 86 -7.14 18.35 15.90
CA ALA A 86 -8.06 17.82 16.90
C ALA A 86 -8.22 18.78 18.08
N VAL A 87 -7.11 19.34 18.60
CA VAL A 87 -7.15 20.34 19.68
C VAL A 87 -7.84 21.63 19.23
N ARG A 88 -7.56 22.14 18.02
CA ARG A 88 -8.24 23.34 17.48
C ARG A 88 -9.74 23.16 17.30
N ASN A 89 -10.19 21.96 16.99
CA ASN A 89 -11.62 21.66 16.84
C ASN A 89 -12.37 21.58 18.18
N LEU A 90 -11.70 21.67 19.33
CA LEU A 90 -12.35 21.67 20.65
C LEU A 90 -12.96 23.04 21.03
N GLY A 91 -12.76 24.09 20.22
CA GLY A 91 -13.55 25.32 20.35
C GLY A 91 -13.31 26.11 21.64
N PHE A 92 -12.05 26.30 22.04
CA PHE A 92 -11.63 27.32 23.02
C PHE A 92 -10.74 28.34 22.33
#